data_AF-A0A413YVX9-F1
#
_entry.id   AF-A0A413YVX9-F1
#
_cell.length_a   1.000
_cell.length_b   1.000
_cell.length_c   1.000
_cell.angle_alpha   90.00
_cell.angle_beta   90.00
_cell.angle_gamma   90.00
#
_symmetry.space_group_name_H-M   'P 1'
#
loop_
_entity.id
_entity.type
_entity.pdbx_description
1 polymer ?
#
loop_
_entity_poly.entity_id
_entity_poly.type
_entity_poly.pdbx_seq_one_letter_code
_entity_poly.pdbx_strand_id
1 'polypeptide(L)'
;MIVTEAEIREEAIKRIKILIDRFNLNEKVLKYFQEGKVYYSYLTANGCIGSIDTISYDKSYEQAVKQFEEKYPGCIVYHAIETITQHGKLLSLLYVSNDKDGWENQNLENNYIFSYVVNMNDPDLSEFGDITIGRFSKSGALIRTDI
;
A
#
# COMPACT_ATOMS: atom_id res chain seq x y z
N MET A 1 -11.11 18.08 6.80
CA MET A 1 -12.20 18.43 5.85
C MET A 1 -12.54 17.19 5.04
N ILE A 2 -13.83 16.80 4.94
CA ILE A 2 -14.22 15.64 4.15
C ILE A 2 -14.23 15.97 2.65
N VAL A 3 -13.53 15.16 1.85
CA VAL A 3 -13.42 15.33 0.39
C VAL A 3 -14.17 14.26 -0.38
N THR A 4 -14.38 14.52 -1.68
CA THR A 4 -15.05 13.60 -2.61
C THR A 4 -14.17 12.41 -3.00
N GLU A 5 -14.79 11.32 -3.47
CA GLU A 5 -14.04 10.16 -4.00
C GLU A 5 -13.10 10.54 -5.15
N ALA A 6 -13.51 11.50 -5.99
CA ALA A 6 -12.69 12.01 -7.08
C ALA A 6 -11.39 12.68 -6.56
N GLU A 7 -11.48 13.48 -5.51
CA GLU A 7 -10.31 14.11 -4.86
C GLU A 7 -9.40 13.06 -4.20
N ILE A 8 -9.97 12.05 -3.55
CA ILE A 8 -9.22 10.93 -2.94
C ILE A 8 -8.44 10.18 -4.02
N ARG A 9 -9.09 9.89 -5.17
CA ARG A 9 -8.44 9.24 -6.31
C ARG A 9 -7.35 10.09 -6.95
N GLU A 10 -7.56 11.40 -7.05
CA GLU A 10 -6.53 12.32 -7.55
C GLU A 10 -5.30 12.33 -6.64
N GLU A 11 -5.51 12.33 -5.32
CA GLU A 11 -4.44 12.26 -4.34
C GLU A 11 -3.72 10.90 -4.36
N ALA A 12 -4.46 9.80 -4.48
CA ALA A 12 -3.87 8.47 -4.65
C ALA A 12 -2.96 8.40 -5.89
N ILE A 13 -3.39 9.01 -7.01
CA ILE A 13 -2.57 9.13 -8.23
C ILE A 13 -1.30 9.95 -7.96
N LYS A 14 -1.39 11.06 -7.20
CA LYS A 14 -0.20 11.86 -6.81
C LYS A 14 0.76 11.02 -5.97
N ARG A 15 0.26 10.25 -5.00
CA ARG A 15 1.08 9.37 -4.15
C ARG A 15 1.74 8.26 -4.93
N ILE A 16 1.05 7.63 -5.88
CA ILE A 16 1.66 6.63 -6.78
C ILE A 16 2.80 7.27 -7.59
N LYS A 17 2.61 8.47 -8.14
CA LYS A 17 3.68 9.19 -8.87
C LYS A 17 4.90 9.46 -7.99
N ILE A 18 4.70 9.87 -6.74
CA ILE A 18 5.78 10.05 -5.77
C ILE A 18 6.53 8.72 -5.55
N LEU A 19 5.83 7.59 -5.42
CA LEU A 19 6.46 6.27 -5.28
C LEU A 19 7.24 5.85 -6.53
N ILE A 20 6.74 6.16 -7.73
CA ILE A 20 7.46 5.96 -8.99
C ILE A 20 8.75 6.78 -9.00
N ASP A 21 8.66 8.08 -8.72
CA ASP A 21 9.81 8.99 -8.79
C ASP A 21 10.87 8.67 -7.73
N ARG A 22 10.45 8.36 -6.50
CA ARG A 22 11.37 8.14 -5.36
C ARG A 22 11.95 6.74 -5.29
N PHE A 23 11.16 5.73 -5.63
CA PHE A 23 11.53 4.33 -5.43
C PHE A 23 11.61 3.54 -6.73
N ASN A 24 11.35 4.17 -7.88
CA ASN A 24 11.25 3.49 -9.16
C ASN A 24 10.16 2.40 -9.14
N LEU A 25 9.05 2.64 -8.42
CA LEU A 25 7.87 1.76 -8.49
C LEU A 25 7.49 1.57 -9.96
N ASN A 26 7.11 0.36 -10.36
CA ASN A 26 6.75 0.08 -11.74
C ASN A 26 5.62 1.01 -12.23
N GLU A 27 5.90 1.82 -13.26
CA GLU A 27 4.98 2.84 -13.78
C GLU A 27 3.61 2.30 -14.21
N LYS A 28 3.54 1.00 -14.55
CA LYS A 28 2.26 0.36 -14.90
C LYS A 28 1.28 0.34 -13.74
N VAL A 29 1.75 0.38 -12.49
CA VAL A 29 0.88 0.47 -11.29
C VAL A 29 -0.04 1.69 -11.37
N LEU A 30 0.46 2.83 -11.85
CA LEU A 30 -0.38 4.02 -12.04
C LEU A 30 -1.51 3.76 -13.04
N LYS A 31 -1.18 3.16 -14.18
CA LYS A 31 -2.18 2.81 -15.20
C LYS A 31 -3.23 1.84 -14.63
N TYR A 32 -2.79 0.81 -13.90
CA TYR A 32 -3.69 -0.18 -13.31
C TYR A 32 -4.61 0.43 -12.24
N PHE A 33 -4.09 1.34 -11.41
CA PHE A 33 -4.91 2.06 -10.43
C PHE A 33 -5.98 2.92 -11.11
N GLN A 34 -5.65 3.60 -12.20
CA GLN A 34 -6.62 4.35 -13.01
C GLN A 34 -7.70 3.45 -13.64
N GLU A 35 -7.39 2.18 -13.91
CA GLU A 35 -8.35 1.14 -14.33
C GLU A 35 -9.15 0.52 -13.17
N GLY A 36 -8.95 1.00 -11.94
CA GLY A 36 -9.64 0.50 -10.74
C GLY A 36 -9.02 -0.77 -10.14
N LYS A 37 -7.77 -1.09 -10.47
CA LYS A 37 -7.05 -2.27 -9.94
C LYS A 37 -5.98 -1.84 -8.93
N VAL A 38 -5.86 -2.59 -7.85
CA VAL A 38 -4.79 -2.39 -6.86
C VAL A 38 -3.74 -3.49 -7.03
N TYR A 39 -2.47 -3.08 -7.01
CA TYR A 39 -1.33 -3.98 -7.08
C TYR A 39 -0.59 -3.96 -5.75
N TYR A 40 0.16 -5.02 -5.48
CA TYR A 40 0.98 -5.14 -4.29
C TYR A 40 2.40 -5.55 -4.64
N SER A 41 3.36 -5.10 -3.83
CA SER A 41 4.76 -5.53 -3.90
C SER A 41 5.04 -6.64 -2.90
N TYR A 42 5.88 -7.59 -3.28
CA TYR A 42 6.26 -8.73 -2.45
C TYR A 42 7.62 -9.27 -2.88
N LEU A 43 8.21 -10.14 -2.05
CA LEU A 43 9.47 -10.80 -2.37
C LEU A 43 9.26 -12.28 -2.67
N THR A 44 9.84 -12.75 -3.76
CA THR A 44 9.87 -14.15 -4.18
C THR A 44 11.29 -14.72 -4.09
N ALA A 45 11.43 -16.02 -4.37
CA ALA A 45 12.72 -16.73 -4.33
C ALA A 45 13.49 -16.50 -3.01
N ASN A 46 12.80 -16.67 -1.88
CA ASN A 46 13.33 -16.46 -0.52
C ASN A 46 13.95 -15.06 -0.31
N GLY A 47 13.31 -14.01 -0.81
CA GLY A 47 13.76 -12.64 -0.60
C GLY A 47 14.69 -12.10 -1.69
N CYS A 48 15.04 -12.89 -2.70
CA CYS A 48 16.01 -12.52 -3.72
C CYS A 48 15.43 -11.75 -4.91
N ILE A 49 14.11 -11.78 -5.10
CA ILE A 49 13.45 -11.15 -6.25
C ILE A 49 12.26 -10.33 -5.76
N GLY A 50 12.26 -9.03 -6.09
CA GLY A 50 11.10 -8.17 -5.86
C GLY A 50 10.11 -8.28 -7.01
N SER A 51 8.85 -8.53 -6.68
CA SER A 51 7.76 -8.78 -7.62
C SER A 51 6.58 -7.84 -7.35
N ILE A 52 5.74 -7.64 -8.36
CA ILE A 52 4.50 -6.86 -8.25
C ILE A 52 3.41 -7.62 -8.99
N ASP A 53 2.28 -7.82 -8.33
CA ASP A 53 1.11 -8.48 -8.91
C ASP A 53 -0.19 -7.77 -8.47
N THR A 54 -1.30 -8.08 -9.12
CA THR A 54 -2.63 -7.59 -8.75
C THR A 54 -3.07 -8.26 -7.44
N ILE A 55 -3.72 -7.52 -6.54
CA ILE A 55 -4.22 -8.12 -5.29
C ILE A 55 -5.22 -9.25 -5.56
N SER A 56 -5.96 -9.21 -6.67
CA SER A 56 -6.87 -10.28 -7.09
C SER A 56 -6.19 -11.61 -7.43
N TYR A 57 -4.85 -11.66 -7.51
CA TYR A 57 -4.10 -12.91 -7.62
C TYR A 57 -4.25 -13.75 -6.35
N ASP A 58 -4.26 -13.11 -5.18
CA ASP A 58 -4.51 -13.73 -3.88
C ASP A 58 -5.83 -13.19 -3.31
N LYS A 59 -6.88 -14.01 -3.31
CA LYS A 59 -8.20 -13.61 -2.81
C LYS A 59 -8.18 -13.11 -1.37
N SER A 60 -7.21 -13.52 -0.55
CA SER A 60 -7.09 -13.02 0.81
C SER A 60 -6.66 -11.54 0.85
N TYR A 61 -5.88 -11.07 -0.13
CA TYR A 61 -5.47 -9.66 -0.24
C TYR A 61 -6.58 -8.79 -0.79
N GLU A 62 -7.31 -9.28 -1.79
CA GLU A 62 -8.54 -8.62 -2.27
C GLU A 62 -9.56 -8.47 -1.13
N GLN A 63 -9.74 -9.52 -0.32
CA GLN A 63 -10.62 -9.47 0.84
C GLN A 63 -10.11 -8.51 1.92
N ALA A 64 -8.81 -8.48 2.21
CA ALA A 64 -8.22 -7.58 3.20
C ALA A 64 -8.42 -6.10 2.81
N VAL A 65 -8.18 -5.75 1.54
CA VAL A 65 -8.44 -4.40 1.03
C VAL A 65 -9.91 -4.04 1.15
N LYS A 66 -10.80 -4.92 0.69
CA LYS A 66 -12.25 -4.70 0.77
C LYS A 66 -12.72 -4.49 2.21
N GLN A 67 -12.29 -5.34 3.14
CA GLN A 67 -12.65 -5.25 4.56
C GLN A 67 -12.14 -3.94 5.19
N PHE A 68 -10.94 -3.49 4.82
CA PHE A 68 -10.41 -2.21 5.26
C PHE A 68 -11.28 -1.04 4.76
N GLU A 69 -11.59 -0.99 3.46
CA GLU A 69 -12.40 0.09 2.89
C GLU A 69 -13.86 0.08 3.40
N GLU A 70 -14.41 -1.09 3.71
CA GLU A 70 -15.73 -1.23 4.36
C GLU A 70 -15.71 -0.79 5.83
N LYS A 71 -14.65 -1.14 6.58
CA LYS A 71 -14.48 -0.78 7.99
C LYS A 71 -14.17 0.72 8.17
N TYR A 72 -13.49 1.32 7.21
CA TYR A 72 -13.13 2.75 7.20
C TYR A 72 -13.68 3.42 5.93
N PRO A 73 -15.00 3.72 5.90
CA PRO A 73 -15.63 4.33 4.73
C PRO A 73 -14.96 5.64 4.32
N GLY A 74 -14.70 5.78 3.03
CA GLY A 74 -13.98 6.93 2.48
C GLY A 74 -12.46 6.76 2.46
N CYS A 75 -11.92 5.59 2.78
CA CYS A 75 -10.54 5.25 2.45
C CYS A 75 -10.47 4.53 1.09
N ILE A 76 -9.43 4.82 0.30
CA ILE A 76 -9.10 4.08 -0.94
C ILE A 76 -7.66 3.60 -0.86
N VAL A 77 -7.44 2.30 -1.03
CA VAL A 77 -6.11 1.70 -1.11
C VAL A 77 -5.56 1.88 -2.52
N TYR A 78 -4.33 2.40 -2.63
CA TYR A 78 -3.69 2.66 -3.93
C TYR A 78 -2.50 1.75 -4.23
N HIS A 79 -1.91 1.14 -3.20
CA HIS A 79 -0.86 0.13 -3.32
C HIS A 79 -0.77 -0.67 -2.01
N ALA A 80 -0.24 -1.89 -2.06
CA ALA A 80 0.05 -2.67 -0.86
C ALA A 80 1.46 -3.27 -0.87
N ILE A 81 1.98 -3.59 0.31
CA ILE A 81 3.31 -4.19 0.48
C ILE A 81 3.17 -5.42 1.38
N GLU A 82 3.44 -6.59 0.82
CA GLU A 82 3.56 -7.83 1.58
C GLU A 82 4.91 -7.85 2.30
N THR A 83 4.92 -8.30 3.55
CA THR A 83 6.15 -8.51 4.31
C THR A 83 6.03 -9.73 5.20
N ILE A 84 7.02 -10.62 5.14
CA ILE A 84 7.08 -11.81 5.98
C ILE A 84 7.97 -11.49 7.18
N THR A 85 7.42 -11.60 8.38
CA THR A 85 8.12 -11.33 9.64
C THR A 85 8.06 -12.56 10.55
N GLN A 86 8.79 -12.53 11.66
CA GLN A 86 8.65 -13.55 12.72
C GLN A 86 7.25 -13.57 13.36
N HIS A 87 6.50 -12.48 13.25
CA HIS A 87 5.13 -12.34 13.77
C HIS A 87 4.05 -12.73 12.75
N GLY A 88 4.47 -13.21 11.57
CA GLY A 88 3.58 -13.63 10.49
C GLY A 88 3.72 -12.78 9.24
N LYS A 89 2.84 -13.06 8.29
CA LYS A 89 2.67 -12.36 7.02
C LYS A 89 1.86 -11.09 7.27
N LEU A 90 2.45 -9.96 6.96
CA LEU A 90 1.84 -8.64 7.05
C LEU A 90 1.54 -8.10 5.66
N LEU A 91 0.42 -7.40 5.51
CA LEU A 91 0.06 -6.65 4.31
C LEU A 91 -0.15 -5.19 4.68
N SER A 92 0.82 -4.34 4.33
CA SER A 92 0.74 -2.91 4.60
C SER A 92 -0.06 -2.23 3.48
N LEU A 93 -1.22 -1.67 3.83
CA LEU A 93 -2.11 -0.98 2.90
C LEU A 93 -1.77 0.51 2.89
N LEU A 94 -1.33 1.00 1.72
CA LEU A 94 -1.14 2.42 1.49
C LEU A 94 -2.44 3.01 0.95
N TYR A 95 -3.01 3.97 1.66
CA TYR A 95 -4.34 4.47 1.39
C TYR A 95 -4.40 6.01 1.42
N VAL A 96 -5.51 6.54 0.92
CA VAL A 96 -5.91 7.93 1.10
C VAL A 96 -7.28 7.94 1.75
N SER A 97 -7.45 8.67 2.86
CA SER A 97 -8.77 8.85 3.51
C SER A 97 -9.54 10.03 2.92
N ASN A 98 -10.85 10.08 3.19
CA ASN A 98 -11.69 11.22 2.86
C ASN A 98 -11.46 12.41 3.81
N ASP A 99 -10.77 12.22 4.94
CA ASP A 99 -10.33 13.34 5.76
C ASP A 99 -9.04 13.94 5.21
N LYS A 100 -9.17 15.10 4.57
CA LYS A 100 -8.06 15.85 3.95
C LYS A 100 -7.08 16.39 4.97
N ASP A 101 -7.52 16.70 6.19
CA ASP A 101 -6.65 17.31 7.19
C ASP A 101 -5.62 16.29 7.70
N GLY A 102 -5.97 15.00 7.64
CA GLY A 102 -5.06 13.88 7.92
C GLY A 102 -4.11 13.53 6.77
N TRP A 103 -4.22 14.16 5.59
CA TRP A 103 -3.38 13.79 4.44
C TRP A 103 -1.91 14.09 4.66
N GLU A 104 -1.58 15.15 5.39
CA GLU A 104 -0.19 15.49 5.71
C GLU A 104 0.51 14.34 6.46
N ASN A 105 -0.19 13.70 7.40
CA ASN A 105 0.33 12.56 8.16
C ASN A 105 0.46 11.28 7.31
N GLN A 106 -0.32 11.17 6.23
CA GLN A 106 -0.28 10.02 5.32
C GLN A 106 0.69 10.21 4.15
N ASN A 107 1.34 11.37 4.06
CA ASN A 107 2.32 11.63 3.02
C ASN A 107 3.60 10.85 3.29
N LEU A 108 4.32 10.56 2.21
CA LEU A 108 5.63 9.97 2.30
C LEU A 108 6.66 11.03 2.70
N GLU A 109 7.17 10.95 3.92
CA GLU A 109 8.23 11.82 4.44
C GLU A 109 9.45 10.99 4.85
N ASN A 110 10.65 11.29 4.33
CA ASN A 110 11.89 10.58 4.71
C ASN A 110 11.83 9.04 4.65
N ASN A 111 11.00 8.47 3.75
CA ASN A 111 10.69 7.03 3.61
C ASN A 111 9.63 6.49 4.59
N TYR A 112 9.18 7.31 5.53
CA TYR A 112 8.08 7.00 6.42
C TYR A 112 6.75 7.27 5.73
N ILE A 113 5.79 6.37 5.95
CA ILE A 113 4.43 6.54 5.49
C ILE A 113 3.47 5.88 6.47
N PHE A 114 2.39 6.60 6.81
CA PHE A 114 1.32 6.05 7.62
C PHE A 114 0.49 5.06 6.80
N SER A 115 0.25 3.88 7.36
CA SER A 115 -0.43 2.78 6.68
C SER A 115 -1.39 2.06 7.61
N TYR A 116 -2.26 1.22 7.04
CA TYR A 116 -2.95 0.19 7.82
C TYR A 116 -2.28 -1.16 7.56
N VAL A 117 -1.70 -1.76 8.60
CA VAL A 117 -0.98 -3.02 8.51
C VAL A 117 -1.91 -4.15 8.91
N VAL A 118 -2.28 -4.97 7.92
CA VAL A 118 -3.07 -6.18 8.16
C VAL A 118 -2.13 -7.30 8.57
N ASN A 119 -2.38 -7.90 9.72
CA ASN A 119 -1.74 -9.17 10.05
C ASN A 119 -2.59 -10.31 9.45
N MET A 120 -2.07 -10.94 8.40
CA MET A 120 -2.79 -11.97 7.65
C MET A 120 -2.94 -13.28 8.45
N ASN A 121 -2.15 -13.47 9.50
CA ASN A 121 -2.20 -14.65 10.36
C ASN A 121 -3.02 -14.43 11.63
N ASP A 122 -3.03 -13.22 12.16
CA ASP A 122 -3.82 -12.82 13.34
C ASP A 122 -4.49 -11.45 13.11
N PRO A 123 -5.66 -11.42 12.46
CA PRO A 123 -6.31 -10.17 12.07
C PRO A 123 -6.63 -9.20 13.22
N ASP A 124 -6.76 -9.71 14.46
CA ASP A 124 -7.03 -8.89 15.65
C ASP A 124 -5.82 -8.01 16.04
N LEU A 125 -4.62 -8.35 15.54
CA LEU A 125 -3.41 -7.56 15.69
C LEU A 125 -3.20 -6.57 14.53
N SER A 126 -4.18 -6.38 13.65
CA SER A 126 -4.08 -5.40 12.58
C SER A 126 -4.27 -3.98 13.11
N GLU A 127 -3.40 -3.06 12.70
CA GLU A 127 -3.37 -1.71 13.26
C GLU A 127 -2.99 -0.64 12.24
N PHE A 128 -3.29 0.61 12.57
CA PHE A 128 -2.69 1.75 11.89
C PHE A 128 -1.30 2.01 12.45
N GLY A 129 -0.35 2.31 11.59
CA GLY A 129 1.00 2.63 12.03
C GLY A 129 1.89 3.15 10.91
N ASP A 130 2.92 3.87 11.33
CA ASP A 130 4.00 4.30 10.46
C ASP A 130 4.88 3.10 10.09
N ILE A 131 5.20 3.01 8.80
CA ILE A 131 6.17 2.06 8.27
C ILE A 131 7.26 2.80 7.53
N THR A 132 8.44 2.19 7.42
CA THR A 132 9.49 2.71 6.53
C THR A 132 9.51 1.87 5.26
N ILE A 133 9.50 2.52 4.10
CA ILE A 133 9.51 1.84 2.80
C ILE A 133 10.75 2.17 1.98
N GLY A 134 11.15 1.20 1.17
CA GLY A 134 12.23 1.34 0.20
C GLY A 134 11.90 0.66 -1.11
N ARG A 135 12.91 0.52 -1.96
CA ARG A 135 12.83 -0.24 -3.21
C ARG A 135 13.65 -1.51 -3.14
N PHE A 136 13.18 -2.55 -3.81
CA PHE A 136 13.98 -3.74 -4.03
C PHE A 136 14.84 -3.60 -5.30
N SER A 137 16.11 -3.24 -5.12
CA SER A 137 17.09 -3.11 -6.22
C SER A 137 16.51 -2.28 -7.39
N LYS A 138 16.47 -2.84 -8.61
CA LYS A 138 15.89 -2.24 -9.82
C LYS A 138 14.60 -2.94 -10.29
N SER A 139 13.98 -3.81 -9.48
CA SER A 139 12.79 -4.55 -9.93
C SER A 139 11.54 -3.68 -10.03
N GLY A 140 11.56 -2.53 -9.36
CA GLY A 140 10.43 -1.63 -9.22
C GLY A 140 9.39 -2.07 -8.21
N ALA A 141 9.68 -3.10 -7.40
CA ALA A 141 8.87 -3.45 -6.23
C ALA A 141 9.27 -2.61 -5.01
N LEU A 142 8.28 -2.28 -4.17
CA LEU A 142 8.51 -1.68 -2.86
C LEU A 142 8.74 -2.76 -1.81
N ILE A 143 9.48 -2.41 -0.76
CA ILE A 143 9.69 -3.25 0.42
C ILE A 143 9.50 -2.42 1.68
N ARG A 144 9.08 -3.07 2.77
CA ARG A 144 9.17 -2.52 4.11
C ARG A 144 10.60 -2.68 4.63
N THR A 145 11.16 -1.67 5.29
CA THR A 145 12.57 -1.66 5.75
C THR A 145 12.72 -1.54 7.28
N ASP A 146 11.63 -1.39 8.01
CA ASP A 146 11.55 -1.32 9.49
C ASP A 146 11.07 -2.65 10.10
N ILE A 147 11.57 -3.76 9.58
CA ILE A 147 11.24 -5.13 10.01
C ILE A 147 12.37 -5.82 10.77
#